data_AF-A0A964YK71-F1
#
_entry.id   AF-A0A964YK71-F1
#
_cell.length_a   1.000
_cell.length_b   1.000
_cell.length_c   1.000
_cell.angle_alpha   90.00
_cell.angle_beta   90.00
_cell.angle_gamma   90.00
#
_symmetry.space_group_name_H-M   'P 1'
#
loop_
_entity.id
_entity.type
_entity.pdbx_description
1 polymer ?
#
loop_
_entity_poly.entity_id
_entity_poly.type
_entity_poly.pdbx_seq_one_letter_code
_entity_poly.pdbx_strand_id
1 'polypeptide(L)'
;MSTLLVVIIILALLFDYINGFHDAANSIATIVSTKVLTPFQAVVWAAFFNIIAYWIFQDHAVANTISKTVFKEFITLPVILSGLLAAIFWNLLTWWFGIPSSSSHTLIGGFAGAAIMHAILDKGLHVSWAKIVESDTIIKTILFIFLAPLIGMVIAIFISIVTIVRNMWLRVGIIILSTFLTVILFDKFETDKIHEGVVKFIKLDKYKEEFEKSQNNPLIKQNDSSANASFLKSKKKFETAQSNFETLHPLINDYDLLGADSIASYAYSHGLLKDVEISRLKDEVRNANNYLVLEALAAENPVKEKEYGIAKIQTELYKEPLQAYLNHQLSIDSAIVLMNSVYPIQPQNIEKVKSKISKFNIQKSFAKDIEKSDNGIIHLISQELPNQVDI
;
A
#
# COMPACT_ATOMS: atom_id res chain seq x y z
N MET A 1 -20.03 -9.46 16.48
CA MET A 1 -18.56 -9.57 16.30
C MET A 1 -18.18 -10.98 16.70
N SER A 2 -17.47 -11.75 15.86
CA SER A 2 -17.13 -13.14 16.22
C SER A 2 -16.17 -13.15 17.41
N THR A 3 -16.31 -14.13 18.30
CA THR A 3 -15.43 -14.30 19.48
C THR A 3 -13.95 -14.38 19.07
N LEU A 4 -13.66 -15.05 17.96
CA LEU A 4 -12.33 -15.15 17.36
C LEU A 4 -11.73 -13.78 17.00
N LEU A 5 -12.52 -12.88 16.40
CA LEU A 5 -12.03 -11.55 16.02
C LEU A 5 -11.64 -10.73 17.26
N VAL A 6 -12.41 -10.83 18.35
CA VAL A 6 -12.08 -10.15 19.61
C VAL A 6 -10.76 -10.67 20.18
N VAL A 7 -10.54 -11.98 20.15
CA VAL A 7 -9.27 -12.60 20.58
C VAL A 7 -8.10 -12.10 19.73
N ILE A 8 -8.25 -12.03 18.40
CA ILE A 8 -7.22 -11.53 17.50
C ILE A 8 -6.86 -10.07 17.83
N ILE A 9 -7.86 -9.22 18.08
CA ILE A 9 -7.61 -7.81 18.44
C ILE A 9 -6.83 -7.71 19.75
N ILE A 10 -7.21 -8.50 20.77
CA ILE A 10 -6.48 -8.52 22.05
C ILE A 10 -5.03 -8.98 21.84
N LEU A 11 -4.81 -10.03 21.05
CA LEU A 11 -3.46 -10.51 20.74
C LEU A 11 -2.66 -9.52 19.90
N ALA A 12 -3.28 -8.78 18.98
CA ALA A 12 -2.61 -7.74 18.22
C ALA A 12 -2.13 -6.59 19.13
N LEU A 13 -2.96 -6.17 20.09
CA LEU A 13 -2.57 -5.17 21.10
C LEU A 13 -1.45 -5.70 22.02
N LEU A 14 -1.51 -6.98 22.39
CA LEU A 14 -0.43 -7.62 23.16
C LEU A 14 0.87 -7.68 22.36
N PHE A 15 0.81 -8.04 21.08
CA PHE A 15 1.96 -8.03 20.18
C PHE A 15 2.57 -6.62 20.07
N ASP A 16 1.74 -5.59 19.94
CA ASP A 16 2.19 -4.20 19.86
C ASP A 16 2.91 -3.75 21.14
N TYR A 17 2.36 -4.10 22.31
CA TYR A 17 3.04 -3.91 23.59
C TYR A 17 4.38 -4.64 23.66
N ILE A 18 4.41 -5.91 23.20
CA ILE A 18 5.64 -6.72 23.18
C ILE A 18 6.70 -6.08 22.28
N ASN A 19 6.28 -5.67 21.09
CA ASN A 19 7.11 -4.97 20.14
C ASN A 19 7.72 -3.70 20.75
N GLY A 20 6.91 -2.89 21.42
CA GLY A 20 7.35 -1.64 22.03
C GLY A 20 8.46 -1.82 23.08
N PHE A 21 8.35 -2.81 23.98
CA PHE A 21 9.41 -3.02 24.98
C PHE A 21 10.66 -3.68 24.39
N HIS A 22 10.50 -4.54 23.38
CA HIS A 22 11.63 -5.14 22.65
C HIS A 22 12.51 -4.07 22.01
N ASP A 23 11.86 -3.11 21.34
CA ASP A 23 12.56 -2.08 20.57
C ASP A 23 12.99 -0.89 21.43
N ALA A 24 12.38 -0.67 22.59
CA ALA A 24 12.75 0.40 23.51
C ALA A 24 14.25 0.38 23.85
N ALA A 25 14.85 -0.80 24.00
CA ALA A 25 16.27 -0.96 24.27
C ALA A 25 17.15 -0.31 23.18
N ASN A 26 16.76 -0.40 21.90
CA ASN A 26 17.51 0.14 20.78
C ASN A 26 17.59 1.67 20.83
N SER A 27 16.51 2.34 21.26
CA SER A 27 16.43 3.80 21.32
C SER A 27 17.06 4.41 22.59
N ILE A 28 17.17 3.64 23.68
CA ILE A 28 17.64 4.16 24.98
C ILE A 28 19.07 3.76 25.34
N ALA A 29 19.65 2.77 24.67
CA ALA A 29 20.96 2.22 25.06
C ALA A 29 22.07 3.28 25.15
N THR A 30 22.12 4.22 24.20
CA THR A 30 23.15 5.27 24.15
C THR A 30 22.98 6.31 25.26
N ILE A 31 21.75 6.82 25.48
CA ILE A 31 21.49 7.87 26.47
C ILE A 31 21.60 7.36 27.91
N VAL A 32 21.28 6.07 28.13
CA VAL A 32 21.43 5.41 29.42
C VAL A 32 22.89 5.04 29.70
N SER A 33 23.63 4.51 28.72
CA SER A 33 25.06 4.17 28.90
C SER A 33 25.95 5.39 29.13
N THR A 34 25.61 6.53 28.51
CA THR A 34 26.26 7.83 28.76
C THR A 34 25.80 8.50 30.06
N LYS A 35 24.83 7.92 30.77
CA LYS A 35 24.25 8.42 32.03
C LYS A 35 23.63 9.82 31.91
N VAL A 36 23.20 10.21 30.72
CA VAL A 36 22.47 11.47 30.51
C VAL A 36 21.06 11.36 31.11
N LEU A 37 20.42 10.20 30.96
CA LEU A 37 19.14 9.88 31.59
C LEU A 37 19.23 8.61 32.44
N THR A 38 18.42 8.55 33.50
CA THR A 38 18.17 7.28 34.21
C THR A 38 17.39 6.31 33.31
N PRO A 39 17.50 4.98 33.51
CA PRO A 39 16.76 4.00 32.70
C PRO A 39 15.25 4.28 32.63
N PHE A 40 14.64 4.65 33.76
CA PHE A 40 13.22 4.97 33.79
C PHE A 40 12.88 6.22 32.97
N GLN A 41 13.66 7.31 33.10
CA GLN A 41 13.46 8.52 32.31
C GLN A 41 13.59 8.24 30.82
N ALA A 42 14.57 7.43 30.41
CA ALA A 42 14.78 7.10 29.01
C ALA A 42 13.61 6.29 28.42
N VAL A 43 13.03 5.36 29.18
CA VAL A 43 11.83 4.60 28.77
C VAL A 43 10.61 5.52 28.64
N VAL A 44 10.39 6.43 29.59
CA VAL A 44 9.28 7.42 29.51
C VAL A 44 9.45 8.31 28.28
N TRP A 45 10.69 8.74 27.99
CA TRP A 45 11.02 9.53 26.81
C TRP A 45 10.72 8.76 25.52
N ALA A 46 11.17 7.51 25.42
CA ALA A 46 10.90 6.64 24.28
C ALA A 46 9.39 6.42 24.07
N ALA A 47 8.63 6.17 25.14
CA ALA A 47 7.18 5.98 25.06
C ALA A 47 6.46 7.23 24.53
N PHE A 48 6.84 8.42 25.02
CA PHE A 48 6.24 9.69 24.59
C PHE A 48 6.45 9.94 23.08
N PHE A 49 7.68 9.80 22.59
CA PHE A 49 7.96 10.02 21.16
C PHE A 49 7.37 8.94 20.25
N ASN A 50 7.27 7.68 20.71
CA ASN A 50 6.58 6.64 19.95
C ASN A 50 5.07 6.94 19.78
N ILE A 51 4.41 7.52 20.80
CA ILE A 51 3.01 7.96 20.68
C ILE A 51 2.90 9.14 19.70
N ILE A 52 3.79 10.12 19.78
CA ILE A 52 3.78 11.28 18.87
C ILE A 52 4.01 10.85 17.42
N ALA A 53 4.92 9.91 17.19
CA ALA A 53 5.25 9.41 15.85
C ALA A 53 4.02 8.88 15.11
N TYR A 54 3.05 8.28 15.82
CA TYR A 54 1.79 7.83 15.23
C TYR A 54 1.00 8.96 14.53
N TRP A 55 1.03 10.18 15.08
CA TRP A 55 0.31 11.33 14.52
C TRP A 55 1.08 12.03 13.39
N ILE A 56 2.41 11.95 13.41
CA ILE A 56 3.30 12.53 12.40
C ILE A 56 3.33 11.63 11.15
N PHE A 57 3.47 10.32 11.32
CA PHE A 57 3.62 9.37 10.23
C PHE A 57 2.29 8.68 9.90
N GLN A 58 1.45 9.35 9.12
CA GLN A 58 0.06 8.92 8.84
C GLN A 58 -0.06 7.79 7.82
N ASP A 59 0.95 7.57 6.97
CA ASP A 59 0.86 6.57 5.90
C ASP A 59 1.03 5.13 6.36
N HIS A 60 1.54 4.94 7.59
CA HIS A 60 1.74 3.62 8.21
C HIS A 60 2.30 2.59 7.21
N ALA A 61 3.33 2.99 6.45
CA ALA A 61 3.83 2.24 5.28
C ALA A 61 4.22 0.80 5.61
N VAL A 62 4.78 0.56 6.81
CA VAL A 62 5.14 -0.79 7.28
C VAL A 62 3.91 -1.69 7.41
N ALA A 63 2.80 -1.19 7.94
CA ALA A 63 1.55 -1.95 8.03
C ALA A 63 1.01 -2.30 6.64
N ASN A 64 1.12 -1.37 5.67
CA ASN A 64 0.76 -1.63 4.28
C ASN A 64 1.62 -2.74 3.67
N THR A 65 2.93 -2.75 3.92
CA THR A 65 3.84 -3.81 3.46
C THR A 65 3.48 -5.17 4.04
N ILE A 66 3.21 -5.24 5.35
CA ILE A 66 2.78 -6.47 6.01
C ILE A 66 1.47 -6.99 5.39
N SER A 67 0.50 -6.10 5.16
CA SER A 67 -0.80 -6.48 4.56
C SER A 67 -0.68 -7.03 3.13
N LYS A 68 0.37 -6.62 2.39
CA LYS A 68 0.64 -7.05 1.01
C LYS A 68 1.50 -8.29 0.92
N THR A 69 2.02 -8.80 2.05
CA THR A 69 2.89 -10.00 2.06
C THR A 69 2.14 -11.24 1.58
N VAL A 70 0.83 -11.32 1.84
CA VAL A 70 -0.04 -12.45 1.51
C VAL A 70 -1.14 -11.97 0.56
N PHE A 71 -1.48 -12.75 -0.48
CA PHE A 71 -2.60 -12.42 -1.35
C PHE A 71 -3.94 -12.55 -0.62
N LYS A 72 -4.87 -11.63 -0.91
CA LYS A 72 -6.12 -11.46 -0.17
C LYS A 72 -6.96 -12.73 -0.06
N GLU A 73 -6.96 -13.56 -1.09
CA GLU A 73 -7.70 -14.83 -1.08
C GLU A 73 -7.20 -15.87 -0.06
N PHE A 74 -6.01 -15.69 0.53
CA PHE A 74 -5.46 -16.57 1.56
C PHE A 74 -5.48 -15.95 2.96
N ILE A 75 -6.00 -14.74 3.11
CA ILE A 75 -6.07 -14.05 4.40
C ILE A 75 -7.38 -14.42 5.10
N THR A 76 -7.29 -15.29 6.10
CA THR A 76 -8.41 -15.69 6.97
C THR A 76 -8.13 -15.36 8.43
N LEU A 77 -9.17 -15.34 9.28
CA LEU A 77 -8.98 -15.09 10.71
C LEU A 77 -8.03 -16.11 11.38
N PRO A 78 -8.10 -17.43 11.08
CA PRO A 78 -7.12 -18.41 11.58
C PRO A 78 -5.69 -18.14 11.11
N VAL A 79 -5.50 -17.67 9.87
CA VAL A 79 -4.16 -17.31 9.35
C VAL A 79 -3.58 -16.12 10.10
N ILE A 80 -4.39 -15.06 10.30
CA ILE A 80 -3.98 -13.88 11.09
C ILE A 80 -3.64 -14.29 12.52
N LEU A 81 -4.48 -15.08 13.16
CA LEU A 81 -4.24 -15.59 14.52
C LEU A 81 -2.93 -16.37 14.61
N SER A 82 -2.72 -17.31 13.67
CA SER A 82 -1.52 -18.16 13.67
C SER A 82 -0.24 -17.35 13.44
N GLY A 83 -0.29 -16.37 12.54
CA GLY A 83 0.83 -15.45 12.30
C GLY A 83 1.15 -14.60 13.53
N LEU A 84 0.13 -14.06 14.21
CA LEU A 84 0.32 -13.30 15.45
C LEU A 84 0.88 -14.16 16.58
N LEU A 85 0.37 -15.38 16.78
CA LEU A 85 0.88 -16.29 17.82
C LEU A 85 2.34 -16.67 17.56
N ALA A 86 2.70 -16.98 16.31
CA ALA A 86 4.08 -17.24 15.92
C ALA A 86 4.98 -16.03 16.22
N ALA A 87 4.53 -14.82 15.90
CA ALA A 87 5.29 -13.60 16.14
C ALA A 87 5.46 -13.29 17.64
N ILE A 88 4.39 -13.38 18.42
CA ILE A 88 4.43 -13.20 19.88
C ILE A 88 5.37 -14.21 20.52
N PHE A 89 5.24 -15.49 20.16
CA PHE A 89 6.07 -16.56 20.71
C PHE A 89 7.56 -16.29 20.43
N TRP A 90 7.91 -15.99 19.19
CA TRP A 90 9.31 -15.76 18.80
C TRP A 90 9.89 -14.50 19.43
N ASN A 91 9.11 -13.43 19.53
CA ASN A 91 9.52 -12.22 20.25
C ASN A 91 9.84 -12.56 21.71
N LEU A 92 8.90 -13.14 22.46
CA LEU A 92 9.13 -13.50 23.86
C LEU A 92 10.33 -14.45 24.04
N LEU A 93 10.52 -15.39 23.12
CA LEU A 93 11.66 -16.30 23.12
C LEU A 93 12.99 -15.54 22.97
N THR A 94 13.10 -14.66 21.97
CA THR A 94 14.32 -13.90 21.71
C THR A 94 14.62 -12.91 22.81
N TRP A 95 13.60 -12.28 23.40
CA TRP A 95 13.76 -11.44 24.58
C TRP A 95 14.29 -12.23 25.78
N TRP A 96 13.75 -13.42 26.04
CA TRP A 96 14.21 -14.28 27.13
C TRP A 96 15.71 -14.62 27.01
N PHE A 97 16.19 -14.80 25.78
CA PHE A 97 17.62 -15.02 25.50
C PHE A 97 18.44 -13.74 25.35
N GLY A 98 17.84 -12.56 25.47
CA GLY A 98 18.51 -11.28 25.26
C GLY A 98 19.03 -11.07 23.82
N ILE A 99 18.43 -11.76 22.85
CA ILE A 99 18.81 -11.67 21.43
C ILE A 99 18.02 -10.51 20.81
N PRO A 100 18.69 -9.48 20.26
CA PRO A 100 18.01 -8.43 19.51
C PRO A 100 17.35 -9.06 18.27
N SER A 101 16.04 -8.87 18.13
CA SER A 101 15.25 -9.42 17.04
C SER A 101 14.32 -8.36 16.48
N SER A 102 13.94 -8.49 15.21
CA SER A 102 13.02 -7.56 14.56
C SER A 102 11.61 -8.13 14.52
N SER A 103 10.70 -7.54 15.30
CA SER A 103 9.30 -7.96 15.36
C SER A 103 8.58 -7.89 14.01
N SER A 104 8.88 -6.90 13.16
CA SER A 104 8.26 -6.79 11.84
C SER A 104 8.64 -7.96 10.92
N HIS A 105 9.91 -8.38 10.94
CA HIS A 105 10.36 -9.56 10.17
C HIS A 105 9.72 -10.84 10.70
N THR A 106 9.64 -10.97 12.02
CA THR A 106 8.97 -12.09 12.67
C THR A 106 7.50 -12.17 12.26
N LEU A 107 6.80 -11.03 12.22
CA LEU A 107 5.39 -10.97 11.81
C LEU A 107 5.21 -11.30 10.33
N ILE A 108 6.06 -10.77 9.44
CA ILE A 108 6.05 -11.11 8.01
C ILE A 108 6.26 -12.62 7.81
N GLY A 109 7.27 -13.21 8.48
CA GLY A 109 7.56 -14.63 8.40
C GLY A 109 6.45 -15.52 8.96
N GLY A 110 5.92 -15.17 10.14
CA GLY A 110 4.80 -15.88 10.78
C GLY A 110 3.52 -15.81 9.95
N PHE A 111 3.20 -14.64 9.40
CA PHE A 111 2.01 -14.44 8.58
C PHE A 111 2.11 -15.16 7.23
N ALA A 112 3.26 -15.06 6.54
CA ALA A 112 3.53 -15.79 5.31
C ALA A 112 3.44 -17.32 5.55
N GLY A 113 4.12 -17.83 6.58
CA GLY A 113 4.12 -19.25 6.92
C GLY A 113 2.72 -19.79 7.23
N ALA A 114 1.92 -19.04 7.99
CA ALA A 114 0.52 -19.39 8.25
C ALA A 114 -0.33 -19.45 6.98
N ALA A 115 -0.16 -18.47 6.08
CA ALA A 115 -0.90 -18.42 4.81
C ALA A 115 -0.52 -19.57 3.88
N ILE A 116 0.77 -19.90 3.80
CA ILE A 116 1.27 -21.04 3.02
C ILE A 116 0.69 -22.35 3.55
N MET A 117 0.71 -22.57 4.87
CA MET A 117 0.15 -23.78 5.46
C MET A 117 -1.35 -23.88 5.20
N HIS A 118 -2.09 -22.78 5.34
CA HIS A 118 -3.52 -22.73 5.02
C HIS A 118 -3.80 -23.09 3.55
N ALA A 119 -3.04 -22.50 2.61
CA ALA A 119 -3.18 -22.79 1.19
C ALA A 119 -2.85 -24.26 0.85
N ILE A 120 -1.85 -24.86 1.51
CA ILE A 120 -1.51 -26.28 1.34
C ILE A 120 -2.64 -27.17 1.85
N LEU A 121 -3.26 -26.83 2.98
CA LEU A 121 -4.38 -27.60 3.54
C LEU A 121 -5.64 -27.53 2.67
N ASP A 122 -5.89 -26.38 2.03
CA ASP A 122 -7.07 -26.14 1.20
C ASP A 122 -6.92 -26.71 -0.22
N LYS A 123 -5.77 -26.47 -0.86
CA LYS A 123 -5.54 -26.72 -2.30
C LYS A 123 -4.51 -27.83 -2.58
N GLY A 124 -3.91 -28.41 -1.54
CA GLY A 124 -2.90 -29.45 -1.63
C GLY A 124 -1.47 -28.94 -1.82
N LEU A 125 -0.49 -29.86 -1.74
CA LEU A 125 0.95 -29.57 -1.78
C LEU A 125 1.48 -29.00 -3.12
N HIS A 126 0.67 -29.00 -4.18
CA HIS A 126 1.08 -28.60 -5.53
C HIS A 126 0.95 -27.09 -5.81
N VAL A 127 0.44 -26.30 -4.85
CA VAL A 127 0.31 -24.85 -5.04
C VAL A 127 1.69 -24.18 -4.92
N SER A 128 2.05 -23.43 -5.95
CA SER A 128 3.28 -22.63 -5.93
C SER A 128 3.18 -21.51 -4.89
N TRP A 129 4.24 -21.34 -4.12
CA TRP A 129 4.37 -20.33 -3.06
C TRP A 129 4.22 -18.91 -3.62
N ALA A 130 4.71 -18.68 -4.84
CA ALA A 130 4.57 -17.41 -5.56
C ALA A 130 3.10 -17.05 -5.91
N LYS A 131 2.15 -17.98 -5.76
CA LYS A 131 0.72 -17.71 -5.90
C LYS A 131 0.03 -17.41 -4.57
N ILE A 132 0.73 -17.50 -3.45
CA ILE A 132 0.19 -17.33 -2.09
C ILE A 132 0.76 -16.07 -1.44
N VAL A 133 2.07 -15.85 -1.62
CA VAL A 133 2.81 -14.74 -1.04
C VAL A 133 3.45 -13.87 -2.11
N GLU A 134 3.54 -12.58 -1.82
CA GLU A 134 4.14 -11.58 -2.71
C GLU A 134 5.67 -11.68 -2.66
N SER A 135 6.23 -12.42 -3.62
CA SER A 135 7.66 -12.76 -3.66
C SER A 135 8.55 -11.52 -3.64
N ASP A 136 8.19 -10.46 -4.37
CA ASP A 136 8.97 -9.22 -4.42
C ASP A 136 9.08 -8.56 -3.03
N THR A 137 7.96 -8.50 -2.30
CA THR A 137 7.91 -7.93 -0.95
C THR A 137 8.79 -8.73 0.02
N ILE A 138 8.70 -10.06 -0.03
CA ILE A 138 9.49 -10.94 0.84
C ILE A 138 10.98 -10.84 0.50
N ILE A 139 11.35 -10.92 -0.77
CA ILE A 139 12.74 -10.85 -1.21
C ILE A 139 13.37 -9.52 -0.80
N LYS A 140 12.68 -8.39 -1.04
CA LYS A 140 13.14 -7.08 -0.58
C LYS A 140 13.33 -7.06 0.93
N THR A 141 12.35 -7.56 1.69
CA THR A 141 12.44 -7.64 3.15
C THR A 141 13.68 -8.42 3.59
N ILE A 142 13.94 -9.59 3.00
CA ILE A 142 15.12 -10.41 3.30
C ILE A 142 16.42 -9.68 2.95
N LEU A 143 16.49 -9.02 1.78
CA LEU A 143 17.66 -8.25 1.37
C LEU A 143 17.99 -7.14 2.38
N PHE A 144 16.97 -6.45 2.89
CA PHE A 144 17.14 -5.35 3.85
C PHE A 144 17.55 -5.81 5.25
N ILE A 145 17.44 -7.10 5.60
CA ILE A 145 18.05 -7.66 6.82
C ILE A 145 19.56 -7.43 6.84
N PHE A 146 20.21 -7.56 5.68
CA PHE A 146 21.66 -7.37 5.54
C PHE A 146 22.01 -5.94 5.11
N LEU A 147 21.21 -5.38 4.20
CA LEU A 147 21.51 -4.10 3.60
C LEU A 147 21.32 -2.94 4.58
N ALA A 148 20.28 -2.96 5.43
CA ALA A 148 20.03 -1.86 6.37
C ALA A 148 21.15 -1.68 7.41
N PRO A 149 21.65 -2.74 8.10
CA PRO A 149 22.80 -2.60 8.99
C PRO A 149 24.07 -2.13 8.26
N LEU A 150 24.32 -2.60 7.04
CA LEU A 150 25.48 -2.20 6.25
C LEU A 150 25.42 -0.71 5.88
N ILE A 151 24.28 -0.24 5.36
CA ILE A 151 24.06 1.17 5.05
C ILE A 151 24.21 2.03 6.32
N GLY A 152 23.57 1.61 7.42
CA GLY A 152 23.67 2.32 8.70
C GLY A 152 25.10 2.43 9.20
N MET A 153 25.90 1.37 9.07
CA MET A 153 27.32 1.36 9.42
C MET A 153 28.12 2.33 8.55
N VAL A 154 27.90 2.34 7.23
CA VAL A 154 28.59 3.27 6.30
C VAL A 154 28.24 4.72 6.64
N ILE A 155 26.97 5.02 6.87
CA ILE A 155 26.51 6.36 7.27
C ILE A 155 27.13 6.77 8.60
N ALA A 156 27.14 5.89 9.60
CA ALA A 156 27.72 6.17 10.91
C ALA A 156 29.23 6.43 10.85
N ILE A 157 29.97 5.65 10.05
CA ILE A 157 31.41 5.87 9.80
C ILE A 157 31.63 7.22 9.12
N PHE A 158 30.84 7.54 8.09
CA PHE A 158 30.92 8.81 7.39
C PHE A 158 30.71 10.00 8.34
N ILE A 159 29.62 10.00 9.12
CA ILE A 159 29.32 11.05 10.11
C ILE A 159 30.45 11.18 11.13
N SER A 160 30.99 10.06 11.61
CA SER A 160 32.09 10.03 12.59
C SER A 160 33.36 10.66 12.02
N ILE A 161 33.75 10.29 10.80
CA ILE A 161 34.92 10.84 10.11
C ILE A 161 34.78 12.35 9.96
N VAL A 162 33.64 12.82 9.44
CA VAL A 162 33.35 14.25 9.24
C VAL A 162 33.42 15.01 10.58
N THR A 163 32.89 14.42 11.64
CA THR A 163 32.87 15.05 12.99
C THR A 163 34.25 15.17 13.61
N ILE A 164 35.20 14.28 13.27
CA ILE A 164 36.57 14.30 13.83
C ILE A 164 37.50 15.26 13.05
N VAL A 165 37.17 15.63 11.80
CA VAL A 165 37.97 16.56 10.98
C VAL A 165 38.23 17.87 11.73
N ARG A 166 39.51 18.17 12.02
CA ARG A 166 39.89 19.37 12.78
C ARG A 166 39.73 20.68 12.01
N ASN A 167 39.85 20.65 10.68
CA ASN A 167 39.66 21.83 9.84
C ASN A 167 38.16 22.15 9.70
N MET A 168 37.72 23.22 10.36
CA MET A 168 36.31 23.64 10.35
C MET A 168 35.78 23.91 8.94
N TRP A 169 36.56 24.55 8.07
CA TRP A 169 36.11 24.88 6.72
C TRP A 169 35.90 23.63 5.86
N LEU A 170 36.80 22.65 5.98
CA LEU A 170 36.67 21.39 5.27
C LEU A 170 35.48 20.58 5.79
N ARG A 171 35.26 20.57 7.11
CA ARG A 171 34.08 19.93 7.72
C ARG A 171 32.77 20.54 7.20
N VAL A 172 32.65 21.86 7.27
CA VAL A 172 31.46 22.60 6.80
C VAL A 172 31.27 22.38 5.30
N GLY A 173 32.34 22.43 4.51
CA GLY A 173 32.30 22.15 3.08
C GLY A 173 31.77 20.74 2.75
N ILE A 174 32.22 19.71 3.48
CA ILE A 174 31.71 18.34 3.30
C ILE A 174 30.23 18.25 3.68
N ILE A 175 29.82 18.86 4.80
CA ILE A 175 28.40 18.82 5.24
C ILE A 175 27.49 19.50 4.21
N ILE A 176 27.89 20.67 3.69
CA ILE A 176 27.13 21.38 2.66
C ILE A 176 27.04 20.53 1.40
N LEU A 177 28.16 19.98 0.94
CA LEU A 177 28.19 19.15 -0.26
C LEU A 177 27.34 17.87 -0.10
N SER A 178 27.45 17.17 1.03
CA SER A 178 26.67 15.96 1.29
C SER A 178 25.18 16.28 1.40
N THR A 179 24.82 17.41 2.02
CA THR A 179 23.43 17.86 2.13
C THR A 179 22.88 18.18 0.73
N PHE A 180 23.62 18.94 -0.07
CA PHE A 180 23.25 19.27 -1.44
C PHE A 180 23.06 18.02 -2.32
N LEU A 181 24.00 17.08 -2.27
CA LEU A 181 23.87 15.80 -2.98
C LEU A 181 22.67 14.98 -2.49
N THR A 182 22.38 15.01 -1.18
CA THR A 182 21.21 14.31 -0.62
C THR A 182 19.92 14.94 -1.12
N VAL A 183 19.85 16.27 -1.20
CA VAL A 183 18.68 16.99 -1.74
C VAL A 183 18.44 16.62 -3.20
N ILE A 184 19.47 16.62 -4.05
CA ILE A 184 19.34 16.19 -5.46
C ILE A 184 18.89 14.73 -5.57
N LEU A 185 19.46 13.85 -4.74
CA LEU A 185 19.09 12.44 -4.74
C LEU A 185 17.62 12.28 -4.34
N PHE A 186 17.17 13.07 -3.36
CA PHE A 186 15.82 13.03 -2.83
C PHE A 186 14.79 13.55 -3.84
N ASP A 187 15.08 14.67 -4.51
CA ASP A 187 14.28 15.23 -5.60
C ASP A 187 14.04 14.19 -6.71
N LYS A 188 15.11 13.51 -7.15
CA LYS A 188 14.99 12.43 -8.13
C LYS A 188 14.18 11.25 -7.59
N PHE A 189 14.42 10.85 -6.34
CA PHE A 189 13.71 9.74 -5.71
C PHE A 189 12.21 10.01 -5.57
N GLU A 190 11.84 11.23 -5.20
CA GLU A 190 10.46 11.70 -5.10
C GLU A 190 9.78 11.66 -6.46
N THR A 191 10.40 12.23 -7.48
CA THR A 191 9.90 12.20 -8.86
C THR A 191 9.66 10.74 -9.31
N ASP A 192 10.65 9.86 -9.12
CA ASP A 192 10.53 8.43 -9.43
C ASP A 192 9.39 7.75 -8.65
N LYS A 193 9.18 8.16 -7.39
CA LYS A 193 8.11 7.63 -6.53
C LYS A 193 6.73 8.09 -6.98
N ILE A 194 6.59 9.35 -7.39
CA ILE A 194 5.35 9.87 -7.97
C ILE A 194 5.05 9.13 -9.27
N HIS A 195 6.05 8.94 -10.16
CA HIS A 195 5.90 8.15 -11.38
C HIS A 195 5.38 6.73 -11.08
N GLU A 196 6.02 6.01 -10.16
CA GLU A 196 5.59 4.67 -9.73
C GLU A 196 4.15 4.69 -9.17
N GLY A 197 3.82 5.71 -8.38
CA GLY A 197 2.49 5.93 -7.83
C GLY A 197 1.43 6.10 -8.92
N VAL A 198 1.69 6.96 -9.91
CA VAL A 198 0.79 7.21 -11.04
C VAL A 198 0.61 5.96 -11.90
N VAL A 199 1.69 5.26 -12.25
CA VAL A 199 1.66 4.00 -12.99
C VAL A 199 0.73 2.98 -12.32
N LYS A 200 0.86 2.83 -10.99
CA LYS A 200 -0.02 1.94 -10.19
C LYS A 200 -1.45 2.45 -10.13
N PHE A 201 -1.64 3.76 -9.97
CA PHE A 201 -2.96 4.37 -9.89
C PHE A 201 -3.79 4.10 -11.14
N ILE A 202 -3.20 4.34 -12.31
CA ILE A 202 -3.85 4.12 -13.62
C ILE A 202 -3.81 2.65 -14.07
N LYS A 203 -3.21 1.77 -13.27
CA LYS A 203 -3.11 0.32 -13.49
C LYS A 203 -2.30 -0.04 -14.74
N LEU A 204 -1.34 0.79 -15.13
CA LEU A 204 -0.53 0.57 -16.33
C LEU A 204 0.23 -0.77 -16.25
N ASP A 205 0.90 -1.06 -15.12
CA ASP A 205 1.61 -2.33 -14.92
C ASP A 205 0.70 -3.55 -15.07
N LYS A 206 -0.50 -3.46 -14.47
CA LYS A 206 -1.50 -4.53 -14.55
C LYS A 206 -1.98 -4.74 -15.98
N TYR A 207 -2.26 -3.67 -16.73
CA TYR A 207 -2.71 -3.80 -18.10
C TYR A 207 -1.60 -4.24 -19.04
N LYS A 208 -0.35 -3.87 -18.76
CA LYS A 208 0.83 -4.38 -19.46
C LYS A 208 0.97 -5.89 -19.27
N GLU A 209 0.87 -6.38 -18.02
CA GLU A 209 0.89 -7.82 -17.76
C GLU A 209 -0.28 -8.57 -18.41
N GLU A 210 -1.50 -8.05 -18.32
CA GLU A 210 -2.68 -8.64 -18.97
C GLU A 210 -2.49 -8.72 -20.50
N PHE A 211 -1.92 -7.66 -21.08
CA PHE A 211 -1.58 -7.59 -22.50
C PHE A 211 -0.52 -8.63 -22.88
N GLU A 212 0.62 -8.67 -22.19
CA GLU A 212 1.71 -9.64 -22.44
C GLU A 212 1.24 -11.10 -22.29
N LYS A 213 0.45 -11.39 -21.25
CA LYS A 213 -0.17 -12.72 -21.04
C LYS A 213 -1.11 -13.07 -22.19
N SER A 214 -1.93 -12.13 -22.64
CA SER A 214 -2.82 -12.35 -23.77
C SER A 214 -2.03 -12.56 -25.06
N GLN A 215 -1.04 -11.72 -25.38
CA GLN A 215 -0.21 -11.79 -26.58
C GLN A 215 0.51 -13.14 -26.72
N ASN A 216 0.96 -13.71 -25.61
CA ASN A 216 1.67 -14.99 -25.57
C ASN A 216 0.73 -16.21 -25.55
N ASN A 217 -0.59 -16.02 -25.62
CA ASN A 217 -1.55 -17.12 -25.61
C ASN A 217 -1.49 -17.92 -26.94
N PRO A 218 -1.18 -19.23 -26.91
CA PRO A 218 -1.08 -20.06 -28.12
C PRO A 218 -2.38 -20.11 -28.94
N LEU A 219 -3.54 -19.91 -28.32
CA LEU A 219 -4.86 -19.96 -28.97
C LEU A 219 -5.11 -18.76 -29.90
N ILE A 220 -4.40 -17.64 -29.70
CA ILE A 220 -4.45 -16.50 -30.65
C ILE A 220 -3.86 -16.90 -32.00
N LYS A 221 -2.77 -17.68 -31.99
CA LYS A 221 -2.16 -18.21 -33.22
C LYS A 221 -3.06 -19.23 -33.94
N GLN A 222 -4.04 -19.79 -33.22
CA GLN A 222 -5.05 -20.71 -33.75
C GLN A 222 -6.32 -19.98 -34.22
N ASN A 223 -6.33 -18.65 -34.24
CA ASN A 223 -7.43 -17.80 -34.69
C ASN A 223 -8.75 -18.00 -33.92
N ASP A 224 -8.67 -18.42 -32.66
CA ASP A 224 -9.84 -18.54 -31.80
C ASP A 224 -10.50 -17.17 -31.57
N SER A 225 -11.81 -17.09 -31.83
CA SER A 225 -12.59 -15.84 -31.76
C SER A 225 -12.61 -15.23 -30.35
N SER A 226 -12.63 -16.07 -29.30
CA SER A 226 -12.66 -15.61 -27.91
C SER A 226 -11.29 -15.10 -27.46
N ALA A 227 -10.21 -15.81 -27.83
CA ALA A 227 -8.84 -15.40 -27.56
C ALA A 227 -8.49 -14.07 -28.28
N ASN A 228 -8.91 -13.90 -29.53
CA ASN A 228 -8.73 -12.66 -30.29
C ASN A 228 -9.50 -11.48 -29.67
N ALA A 229 -10.75 -11.70 -29.23
CA ALA A 229 -11.54 -10.67 -28.54
C ALA A 229 -10.89 -10.25 -27.21
N SER A 230 -10.37 -11.21 -26.44
CA SER A 230 -9.65 -10.95 -25.19
C SER A 230 -8.37 -10.14 -25.43
N PHE A 231 -7.60 -10.48 -26.46
CA PHE A 231 -6.39 -9.74 -26.86
C PHE A 231 -6.67 -8.30 -27.29
N LEU A 232 -7.68 -8.07 -28.14
CA LEU A 232 -8.04 -6.71 -28.54
C LEU A 232 -8.47 -5.85 -27.34
N LYS A 233 -9.17 -6.47 -26.38
CA LYS A 233 -9.61 -5.82 -25.14
C LYS A 233 -8.44 -5.46 -24.22
N SER A 234 -7.49 -6.38 -23.99
CA SER A 234 -6.30 -6.11 -23.17
C SER A 234 -5.39 -5.06 -23.83
N LYS A 235 -5.18 -5.18 -25.14
CA LYS A 235 -4.42 -4.22 -25.94
C LYS A 235 -4.98 -2.79 -25.83
N LYS A 236 -6.29 -2.62 -26.04
CA LYS A 236 -6.94 -1.30 -25.94
C LYS A 236 -6.75 -0.66 -24.56
N LYS A 237 -6.90 -1.44 -23.49
CA LYS A 237 -6.70 -0.95 -22.12
C LYS A 237 -5.25 -0.51 -21.88
N PHE A 238 -4.30 -1.31 -22.35
CA PHE A 238 -2.88 -1.00 -22.22
C PHE A 238 -2.52 0.28 -22.98
N GLU A 239 -2.90 0.39 -24.25
CA GLU A 239 -2.64 1.58 -25.08
C GLU A 239 -3.29 2.84 -24.49
N THR A 240 -4.51 2.74 -23.96
CA THR A 240 -5.20 3.86 -23.31
C THR A 240 -4.45 4.30 -22.05
N ALA A 241 -4.08 3.36 -21.17
CA ALA A 241 -3.34 3.68 -19.95
C ALA A 241 -1.93 4.21 -20.26
N GLN A 242 -1.28 3.70 -21.31
CA GLN A 242 0.03 4.18 -21.76
C GLN A 242 -0.07 5.61 -22.28
N SER A 243 -1.05 5.92 -23.13
CA SER A 243 -1.28 7.27 -23.64
C SER A 243 -1.61 8.26 -22.51
N ASN A 244 -2.42 7.85 -21.53
CA ASN A 244 -2.71 8.66 -20.35
C ASN A 244 -1.44 8.91 -19.53
N PHE A 245 -0.57 7.90 -19.36
CA PHE A 245 0.71 8.07 -18.68
C PHE A 245 1.64 9.03 -19.42
N GLU A 246 1.80 8.88 -20.73
CA GLU A 246 2.64 9.76 -21.56
C GLU A 246 2.18 11.23 -21.49
N THR A 247 0.87 11.46 -21.33
CA THR A 247 0.29 12.80 -21.14
C THR A 247 0.57 13.36 -19.73
N LEU A 248 0.56 12.52 -18.70
CA LEU A 248 0.81 12.92 -17.31
C LEU A 248 2.30 13.05 -16.98
N HIS A 249 3.16 12.31 -17.68
CA HIS A 249 4.59 12.24 -17.43
C HIS A 249 5.30 13.60 -17.35
N PRO A 250 5.10 14.55 -18.31
CA PRO A 250 5.72 15.87 -18.20
C PRO A 250 5.20 16.67 -16.99
N LEU A 251 3.91 16.56 -16.65
CA LEU A 251 3.32 17.28 -15.52
C LEU A 251 3.87 16.78 -14.18
N ILE A 252 4.23 15.49 -14.10
CA ILE A 252 4.86 14.90 -12.91
C ILE A 252 6.30 15.41 -12.77
N ASN A 253 7.02 15.62 -13.88
CA ASN A 253 8.38 16.18 -13.81
C ASN A 253 8.37 17.65 -13.36
N ASP A 254 7.26 18.35 -13.56
CA ASP A 254 7.03 19.71 -13.08
C ASP A 254 6.21 19.75 -11.76
N TYR A 255 6.25 18.67 -10.98
CA TYR A 255 5.45 18.52 -9.75
C TYR A 255 5.66 19.68 -8.76
N ASP A 256 6.91 20.08 -8.52
CA ASP A 256 7.25 21.17 -7.60
C ASP A 256 6.61 22.51 -7.96
N LEU A 257 6.30 22.72 -9.25
CA LEU A 257 5.66 23.93 -9.76
C LEU A 257 4.14 23.84 -9.73
N LEU A 258 3.58 22.67 -10.06
CA LEU A 258 2.15 22.48 -10.26
C LEU A 258 1.41 22.05 -8.99
N GLY A 259 2.03 21.18 -8.19
CA GLY A 259 1.42 20.49 -7.06
C GLY A 259 0.41 19.41 -7.47
N ALA A 260 0.04 18.57 -6.50
CA ALA A 260 -0.82 17.41 -6.73
C ALA A 260 -2.24 17.77 -7.20
N ASP A 261 -2.84 18.81 -6.63
CA ASP A 261 -4.21 19.24 -6.96
C ASP A 261 -4.33 19.71 -8.41
N SER A 262 -3.34 20.45 -8.92
CA SER A 262 -3.34 20.94 -10.31
C SER A 262 -3.20 19.80 -11.31
N ILE A 263 -2.26 18.88 -11.06
CA ILE A 263 -2.08 17.67 -11.89
C ILE A 263 -3.35 16.84 -11.89
N ALA A 264 -3.98 16.66 -10.73
CA ALA A 264 -5.22 15.88 -10.63
C ALA A 264 -6.39 16.56 -11.35
N SER A 265 -6.49 17.89 -11.25
CA SER A 265 -7.49 18.69 -11.97
C SER A 265 -7.34 18.54 -13.48
N TYR A 266 -6.11 18.66 -14.00
CA TYR A 266 -5.79 18.45 -15.40
C TYR A 266 -6.14 17.03 -15.87
N ALA A 267 -5.76 16.01 -15.09
CA ALA A 267 -6.02 14.61 -15.41
C ALA A 267 -7.53 14.33 -15.50
N TYR A 268 -8.31 14.93 -14.60
CA TYR A 268 -9.76 14.79 -14.57
C TYR A 268 -10.43 15.50 -15.75
N SER A 269 -10.08 16.76 -16.03
CA SER A 269 -10.70 17.55 -17.10
C SER A 269 -10.43 16.96 -18.50
N HIS A 270 -9.27 16.34 -18.70
CA HIS A 270 -8.90 15.67 -19.95
C HIS A 270 -9.39 14.21 -20.02
N GLY A 271 -10.09 13.72 -19.00
CA GLY A 271 -10.69 12.39 -18.98
C GLY A 271 -9.68 11.24 -18.85
N LEU A 272 -8.45 11.51 -18.42
CA LEU A 272 -7.37 10.53 -18.29
C LEU A 272 -7.66 9.49 -17.19
N LEU A 273 -8.58 9.80 -16.28
CA LEU A 273 -8.92 8.96 -15.12
C LEU A 273 -10.22 8.15 -15.30
N LYS A 274 -10.95 8.28 -16.42
CA LYS A 274 -12.30 7.71 -16.60
C LYS A 274 -12.39 6.20 -16.35
N ASP A 275 -11.48 5.42 -16.93
CA ASP A 275 -11.49 3.96 -16.77
C ASP A 275 -11.19 3.53 -15.32
N VAL A 276 -10.32 4.28 -14.66
CA VAL A 276 -9.90 4.03 -13.28
C VAL A 276 -11.00 4.43 -12.31
N GLU A 277 -11.64 5.58 -12.56
CA GLU A 277 -12.77 6.13 -11.83
C GLU A 277 -13.91 5.12 -11.75
N ILE A 278 -14.38 4.62 -12.91
CA ILE A 278 -15.45 3.62 -12.97
C ILE A 278 -15.06 2.35 -12.22
N SER A 279 -13.82 1.87 -12.41
CA SER A 279 -13.35 0.66 -11.73
C SER A 279 -13.29 0.82 -10.22
N ARG A 280 -12.75 1.93 -9.71
CA ARG A 280 -12.60 2.21 -8.28
C ARG A 280 -13.97 2.45 -7.63
N LEU A 281 -14.85 3.20 -8.28
CA LEU A 281 -16.22 3.43 -7.79
C LEU A 281 -16.99 2.11 -7.68
N LYS A 282 -16.88 1.22 -8.68
CA LYS A 282 -17.46 -0.12 -8.61
C LYS A 282 -16.93 -0.93 -7.42
N ASP A 283 -15.62 -0.87 -7.15
CA ASP A 283 -15.02 -1.55 -5.99
C ASP A 283 -15.56 -0.99 -4.66
N GLU A 284 -15.65 0.33 -4.51
CA GLU A 284 -16.24 0.98 -3.34
C GLU A 284 -17.70 0.60 -3.11
N VAL A 285 -18.50 0.56 -4.18
CA VAL A 285 -19.94 0.23 -4.13
C VAL A 285 -20.17 -1.21 -3.71
N ARG A 286 -19.50 -2.19 -4.34
CA ARG A 286 -19.67 -3.60 -3.95
C ARG A 286 -19.17 -3.84 -2.53
N ASN A 287 -18.07 -3.20 -2.12
CA ASN A 287 -17.53 -3.32 -0.76
C ASN A 287 -18.48 -2.71 0.28
N ALA A 288 -19.15 -1.61 -0.06
CA ALA A 288 -20.21 -1.04 0.77
C ALA A 288 -21.38 -2.01 0.95
N ASN A 289 -21.67 -2.83 -0.07
CA ASN A 289 -22.64 -3.92 -0.01
C ASN A 289 -22.04 -5.26 0.49
N ASN A 290 -21.10 -5.21 1.43
CA ASN A 290 -20.55 -6.39 2.13
C ASN A 290 -19.82 -7.40 1.22
N TYR A 291 -19.36 -7.02 0.03
CA TYR A 291 -18.58 -7.90 -0.85
C TYR A 291 -17.36 -8.53 -0.15
N LEU A 292 -16.58 -7.73 0.60
CA LEU A 292 -15.42 -8.22 1.34
C LEU A 292 -15.80 -9.14 2.51
N VAL A 293 -16.99 -8.96 3.09
CA VAL A 293 -17.50 -9.86 4.14
C VAL A 293 -17.86 -11.21 3.51
N LEU A 294 -18.50 -11.19 2.34
CA LEU A 294 -18.81 -12.40 1.59
C LEU A 294 -17.54 -13.12 1.14
N GLU A 295 -16.51 -12.38 0.70
CA GLU A 295 -15.18 -12.91 0.38
C GLU A 295 -14.54 -13.62 1.57
N ALA A 296 -14.57 -12.99 2.75
CA ALA A 296 -14.02 -13.59 3.96
C ALA A 296 -14.79 -14.87 4.37
N LEU A 297 -16.12 -14.86 4.26
CA LEU A 297 -16.96 -16.02 4.59
C LEU A 297 -16.83 -17.16 3.57
N ALA A 298 -16.51 -16.85 2.32
CA ALA A 298 -16.30 -17.84 1.27
C ALA A 298 -15.11 -18.77 1.57
N ALA A 299 -14.08 -18.26 2.25
CA ALA A 299 -12.92 -19.05 2.64
C ALA A 299 -13.24 -20.10 3.73
N GLU A 300 -14.34 -19.95 4.45
CA GLU A 300 -14.72 -20.83 5.56
C GLU A 300 -15.89 -21.76 5.23
N ASN A 301 -16.65 -21.48 4.16
CA ASN A 301 -17.91 -22.17 3.86
C ASN A 301 -18.13 -22.39 2.36
N PRO A 302 -18.21 -23.66 1.88
CA PRO A 302 -18.43 -23.99 0.47
C PRO A 302 -19.72 -23.41 -0.16
N VAL A 303 -20.76 -23.17 0.65
CA VAL A 303 -21.99 -22.50 0.17
C VAL A 303 -21.71 -21.02 -0.10
N LYS A 304 -20.96 -20.37 0.81
CA LYS A 304 -20.57 -18.96 0.66
C LYS A 304 -19.55 -18.76 -0.46
N GLU A 305 -18.71 -19.75 -0.72
CA GLU A 305 -17.80 -19.76 -1.87
C GLU A 305 -18.54 -19.64 -3.20
N LYS A 306 -19.61 -20.41 -3.40
CA LYS A 306 -20.45 -20.31 -4.61
C LYS A 306 -21.14 -18.96 -4.72
N GLU A 307 -21.68 -18.45 -3.61
CA GLU A 307 -22.32 -17.13 -3.56
C GLU A 307 -21.33 -16.00 -3.89
N TYR A 308 -20.10 -16.09 -3.36
CA TYR A 308 -19.02 -15.17 -3.68
C TYR A 308 -18.61 -15.24 -5.15
N GLY A 309 -18.51 -16.44 -5.74
CA GLY A 309 -18.20 -16.62 -7.16
C GLY A 309 -19.21 -15.93 -8.07
N ILE A 310 -20.51 -16.01 -7.73
CA ILE A 310 -21.58 -15.30 -8.44
C ILE A 310 -21.43 -13.77 -8.26
N ALA A 311 -21.28 -13.32 -7.02
CA ALA A 311 -21.12 -11.90 -6.70
C ALA A 311 -19.90 -11.29 -7.42
N LYS A 312 -18.78 -12.01 -7.49
CA LYS A 312 -17.55 -11.59 -8.17
C LYS A 312 -17.76 -11.29 -9.65
N ILE A 313 -18.61 -12.07 -10.33
CA ILE A 313 -18.92 -11.87 -11.75
C ILE A 313 -19.98 -10.78 -11.92
N GLN A 314 -21.08 -10.87 -11.18
CA GLN A 314 -22.22 -9.96 -11.36
C GLN A 314 -21.90 -8.53 -10.94
N THR A 315 -21.17 -8.32 -9.84
CA THR A 315 -20.81 -6.96 -9.39
C THR A 315 -19.84 -6.24 -10.32
N GLU A 316 -19.16 -6.93 -11.24
CA GLU A 316 -18.39 -6.26 -12.31
C GLU A 316 -19.30 -5.50 -13.28
N LEU A 317 -20.56 -5.91 -13.42
CA LEU A 317 -21.55 -5.25 -14.27
C LEU A 317 -22.14 -3.98 -13.63
N TYR A 318 -21.84 -3.68 -12.37
CA TYR A 318 -22.17 -2.38 -11.77
C TYR A 318 -21.51 -1.19 -12.51
N LYS A 319 -20.45 -1.45 -13.29
CA LYS A 319 -19.77 -0.41 -14.08
C LYS A 319 -20.71 0.32 -15.03
N GLU A 320 -21.68 -0.37 -15.64
CA GLU A 320 -22.60 0.25 -16.60
C GLU A 320 -23.54 1.28 -15.94
N PRO A 321 -24.32 0.94 -14.89
CA PRO A 321 -25.12 1.94 -14.16
C PRO A 321 -24.28 3.08 -13.57
N LEU A 322 -23.10 2.77 -13.05
CA LEU A 322 -22.21 3.77 -12.45
C LEU A 322 -21.62 4.72 -13.50
N GLN A 323 -21.29 4.22 -14.69
CA GLN A 323 -20.82 5.04 -15.80
C GLN A 323 -21.92 6.00 -16.28
N ALA A 324 -23.17 5.53 -16.38
CA ALA A 324 -24.30 6.39 -16.73
C ALA A 324 -24.56 7.47 -15.65
N TYR A 325 -24.39 7.15 -14.37
CA TYR A 325 -24.42 8.13 -13.28
C TYR A 325 -23.30 9.18 -13.39
N LEU A 326 -22.05 8.75 -13.61
CA LEU A 326 -20.90 9.65 -13.75
C LEU A 326 -21.02 10.57 -14.96
N ASN A 327 -21.68 10.11 -16.03
CA ASN A 327 -21.99 10.91 -17.21
C ASN A 327 -23.24 11.80 -17.03
N HIS A 328 -23.81 11.89 -15.82
CA HIS A 328 -25.03 12.63 -15.50
C HIS A 328 -26.28 12.20 -16.30
N GLN A 329 -26.31 10.96 -16.81
CA GLN A 329 -27.45 10.39 -17.52
C GLN A 329 -28.49 9.77 -16.58
N LEU A 330 -28.07 9.43 -15.35
CA LEU A 330 -28.93 8.83 -14.32
C LEU A 330 -28.81 9.58 -13.00
N SER A 331 -29.93 9.63 -12.27
CA SER A 331 -29.91 9.97 -10.84
C SER A 331 -29.29 8.83 -10.03
N ILE A 332 -28.82 9.14 -8.81
CA ILE A 332 -28.27 8.12 -7.90
C ILE A 332 -29.29 7.02 -7.57
N ASP A 333 -30.56 7.38 -7.42
CA ASP A 333 -31.64 6.42 -7.13
C ASP A 333 -31.89 5.50 -8.33
N SER A 334 -31.92 6.06 -9.54
CA SER A 334 -32.06 5.27 -10.77
C SER A 334 -30.88 4.31 -10.98
N ALA A 335 -29.65 4.77 -10.70
CA ALA A 335 -28.46 3.94 -10.77
C ALA A 335 -28.53 2.78 -9.76
N ILE A 336 -29.03 3.02 -8.55
CA ILE A 336 -29.22 1.98 -7.52
C ILE A 336 -30.26 0.95 -7.95
N VAL A 337 -31.38 1.38 -8.54
CA VAL A 337 -32.39 0.45 -9.07
C VAL A 337 -31.79 -0.49 -10.13
N LEU A 338 -31.00 0.06 -11.06
CA LEU A 338 -30.31 -0.75 -12.06
C LEU A 338 -29.26 -1.67 -11.44
N MET A 339 -28.47 -1.20 -10.49
CA MET A 339 -27.50 -2.05 -9.78
C MET A 339 -28.20 -3.18 -9.01
N ASN A 340 -29.34 -2.91 -8.36
CA ASN A 340 -30.14 -3.93 -7.67
C ASN A 340 -30.63 -5.03 -8.63
N SER A 341 -30.89 -4.70 -9.89
CA SER A 341 -31.25 -5.68 -10.92
C SER A 341 -30.06 -6.56 -11.36
N VAL A 342 -28.84 -6.03 -11.25
CA VAL A 342 -27.60 -6.74 -11.58
C VAL A 342 -27.18 -7.69 -10.46
N TYR A 343 -27.05 -7.16 -9.24
CA TYR A 343 -26.76 -7.92 -8.03
C TYR A 343 -27.44 -7.21 -6.85
N PRO A 344 -28.27 -7.89 -6.05
CA PRO A 344 -29.05 -7.25 -5.00
C PRO A 344 -28.20 -6.50 -3.97
N ILE A 345 -28.56 -5.25 -3.68
CA ILE A 345 -28.03 -4.46 -2.57
C ILE A 345 -28.88 -4.75 -1.34
N GLN A 346 -28.23 -5.16 -0.26
CA GLN A 346 -28.94 -5.45 0.99
C GLN A 346 -29.63 -4.18 1.49
N PRO A 347 -30.91 -4.24 1.94
CA PRO A 347 -31.67 -3.05 2.36
C PRO A 347 -30.92 -2.19 3.38
N GLN A 348 -30.24 -2.80 4.36
CA GLN A 348 -29.45 -2.09 5.36
C GLN A 348 -28.22 -1.35 4.80
N ASN A 349 -27.74 -1.71 3.61
CA ASN A 349 -26.54 -1.13 3.00
C ASN A 349 -26.85 -0.04 1.97
N ILE A 350 -28.12 0.19 1.60
CA ILE A 350 -28.49 1.12 0.53
C ILE A 350 -27.96 2.53 0.83
N GLU A 351 -28.18 3.05 2.04
CA GLU A 351 -27.69 4.38 2.44
C GLU A 351 -26.16 4.47 2.47
N LYS A 352 -25.49 3.38 2.88
CA LYS A 352 -24.02 3.28 2.85
C LYS A 352 -23.50 3.32 1.41
N VAL A 353 -24.16 2.61 0.49
CA VAL A 353 -23.84 2.63 -0.95
C VAL A 353 -24.07 4.03 -1.55
N LYS A 354 -25.22 4.65 -1.26
CA LYS A 354 -25.51 6.05 -1.67
C LYS A 354 -24.44 7.02 -1.19
N SER A 355 -24.05 6.92 0.08
CA SER A 355 -23.00 7.78 0.63
C SER A 355 -21.65 7.55 -0.05
N LYS A 356 -21.35 6.32 -0.48
CA LYS A 356 -20.09 6.03 -1.18
C LYS A 356 -20.09 6.61 -2.60
N ILE A 357 -21.19 6.49 -3.33
CA ILE A 357 -21.31 7.05 -4.68
C ILE A 357 -21.24 8.58 -4.66
N SER A 358 -21.98 9.23 -3.76
CA SER A 358 -22.04 10.69 -3.68
C SER A 358 -20.74 11.35 -3.21
N LYS A 359 -19.98 10.69 -2.32
CA LYS A 359 -18.69 11.19 -1.81
C LYS A 359 -17.50 10.76 -2.66
N PHE A 360 -17.71 9.91 -3.66
CA PHE A 360 -16.62 9.43 -4.50
C PHE A 360 -16.06 10.59 -5.32
N ASN A 361 -14.75 10.79 -5.25
CA ASN A 361 -14.07 11.81 -6.01
C ASN A 361 -12.71 11.27 -6.46
N ILE A 362 -12.60 10.93 -7.76
CA ILE A 362 -11.37 10.37 -8.30
C ILE A 362 -10.23 11.38 -8.31
N GLN A 363 -10.52 12.66 -8.56
CA GLN A 363 -9.54 13.75 -8.58
C GLN A 363 -8.86 13.87 -7.22
N LYS A 364 -9.64 14.01 -6.14
CA LYS A 364 -9.12 14.06 -4.77
C LYS A 364 -8.37 12.79 -4.38
N SER A 365 -8.86 11.63 -4.83
CA SER A 365 -8.16 10.37 -4.59
C SER A 365 -6.82 10.29 -5.33
N PHE A 366 -6.73 10.88 -6.52
CA PHE A 366 -5.51 10.90 -7.33
C PHE A 366 -4.51 11.91 -6.78
N ALA A 367 -4.94 13.14 -6.45
CA ALA A 367 -4.14 14.13 -5.76
C ALA A 367 -3.52 13.55 -4.48
N LYS A 368 -4.33 12.92 -3.63
CA LYS A 368 -3.83 12.28 -2.40
C LYS A 368 -2.82 11.16 -2.66
N ASP A 369 -2.97 10.38 -3.73
CA ASP A 369 -1.99 9.33 -4.05
C ASP A 369 -0.69 9.90 -4.63
N ILE A 370 -0.73 11.08 -5.28
CA ILE A 370 0.47 11.84 -5.68
C ILE A 370 1.15 12.42 -4.44
N GLU A 371 0.41 13.10 -3.55
CA GLU A 371 0.94 13.72 -2.32
C GLU A 371 1.59 12.70 -1.37
N LYS A 372 1.15 11.45 -1.34
CA LYS A 372 1.80 10.41 -0.53
C LYS A 372 3.24 10.12 -0.96
N SER A 373 3.56 10.41 -2.21
CA SER A 373 4.91 10.25 -2.74
C SER A 373 5.76 11.50 -2.49
N ASP A 374 5.12 12.64 -2.25
CA ASP A 374 5.73 13.88 -1.80
C ASP A 374 6.09 13.79 -0.31
N ASN A 375 7.31 14.20 0.03
CA ASN A 375 7.77 14.29 1.41
C ASN A 375 7.95 15.76 1.81
N GLY A 376 6.93 16.59 1.60
CA GLY A 376 6.89 18.03 1.89
C GLY A 376 7.30 18.45 3.30
N ILE A 377 7.39 17.52 4.25
CA ILE A 377 8.02 17.75 5.57
C ILE A 377 9.48 18.21 5.43
N ILE A 378 10.18 17.83 4.35
CA ILE A 378 11.55 18.29 4.06
C ILE A 378 11.56 19.69 3.41
N HIS A 379 10.47 20.09 2.75
CA HIS A 379 10.34 21.36 2.01
C HIS A 379 10.05 22.60 2.88
N LEU A 380 9.83 22.43 4.19
CA LEU A 380 9.73 23.57 5.13
C LEU A 380 11.01 24.43 5.21
N ILE A 381 12.11 23.99 4.57
CA ILE A 381 13.38 24.74 4.48
C ILE A 381 13.51 25.49 3.14
N SER A 382 12.71 25.19 2.10
CA SER A 382 12.86 25.77 0.76
C SER A 382 11.77 26.75 0.31
N GLN A 383 10.66 26.86 1.04
CA GLN A 383 9.49 27.69 0.62
C GLN A 383 9.53 29.18 1.03
N GLU A 384 10.64 29.71 1.56
CA GLU A 384 10.79 31.16 1.83
C GLU A 384 11.22 31.99 0.60
N LEU A 385 10.81 31.61 -0.62
CA LEU A 385 10.94 32.48 -1.79
C LEU A 385 9.55 32.74 -2.40
N PRO A 386 9.12 34.01 -2.50
CA PRO A 386 7.75 34.34 -2.85
C PRO A 386 7.41 33.91 -4.29
N ASN A 387 6.40 33.05 -4.40
CA ASN A 387 5.73 32.71 -5.64
C ASN A 387 5.14 33.97 -6.30
N GLN A 388 5.81 34.45 -7.35
CA GLN A 388 5.21 35.28 -8.39
C GLN A 388 5.51 34.64 -9.73
N VAL A 389 4.62 33.79 -10.23
CA VAL A 389 4.27 33.75 -11.65
C VAL A 389 2.83 33.25 -11.77
N ASP A 390 1.91 34.16 -12.13
CA ASP A 390 0.61 33.82 -12.68
C ASP A 390 0.81 33.21 -14.08
N ILE A 391 0.34 31.98 -14.30
CA ILE A 391 -0.03 31.46 -15.63
C ILE A 391 -1.36 30.72 -15.52
#